data_AF-A0A4R1HIG0-F1
#
_entry.id   AF-A0A4R1HIG0-F1
#
_cell.length_a   1.000
_cell.length_b   1.000
_cell.length_c   1.000
_cell.angle_alpha   90.00
_cell.angle_beta   90.00
_cell.angle_gamma   90.00
#
_symmetry.space_group_name_H-M   'P 1'
#
loop_
_entity.id
_entity.type
_entity.pdbx_description
1 polymer ?
#
loop_
_entity_poly.entity_id
_entity_poly.type
_entity_poly.pdbx_seq_one_letter_code
_entity_poly.pdbx_strand_id
1 'polypeptide(L)'
;MVRSETAGAESDGASRPRASMPVADPEARRRRLSEAATVRAVVWATRLVALMTIVTALFPGPRRMFGGPLRTSLGLPPAVGVAGIVVTLVAGVAVLLLATGLRRRKRRAWWLASTTTAVLVVVNLLHVIDQHRGVVALIGSAALLVALVLTRRYFVARQDPGGLGRALRTLVEFAVAGFALVWILLVINERRLDGSPGPGTEAAHALLSLIGVTGPVQFKVGWVDDLTATIGLTFGIVALVVAGYHLLRSPEPRPGLSAEDAESLRTMLARADGDSLGYFALRRDKGAVFSHGGKSAVSYRVLAGVALASGDPVGDVGAWPGAIEAFVDNCVRNGWSPAVLGCSERGAVAWAKAGLDALELGDEAVLDAATFTLDGRPMRGVRQAVNRMQRAGHTATVRRLSDLGTDEREEVAARALRWRDGETERGFSMALSRVADPDDPDAVLVTADRDGTPCGLLQLVPWGPDGLSLDVMLRAADADNGVNELLIAELMAALPRLGVRRVSLNFAVFRSALERGERIGAGPVARSWARLLRLASRWWQIDSLYRFNAKFRPEWSPRYVMFPSVRELPRVMLAVLEAEGFGGRPPALLRALRR
;
A
#
# COMPACT_ATOMS: atom_id res chain seq x y z
N MET A 1 54.30 -3.66 41.55
CA MET A 1 53.34 -4.76 41.78
C MET A 1 52.17 -4.14 42.54
N VAL A 2 51.07 -3.78 41.86
CA VAL A 2 49.70 -4.40 41.98
C VAL A 2 49.07 -4.06 43.35
N ARG A 3 47.92 -3.40 43.58
CA ARG A 3 46.56 -3.24 42.99
C ARG A 3 45.91 -2.05 43.78
N SER A 4 45.21 -1.04 43.25
CA SER A 4 43.87 -0.94 42.63
C SER A 4 42.70 -1.59 43.40
N GLU A 5 41.77 -0.77 43.90
CA GLU A 5 40.33 -1.04 44.09
C GLU A 5 39.61 0.31 44.31
N THR A 6 39.26 1.05 43.25
CA THR A 6 37.95 1.09 42.55
C THR A 6 36.72 1.27 43.45
N ALA A 7 36.33 2.53 43.62
CA ALA A 7 34.98 2.96 43.97
C ALA A 7 34.03 2.68 42.80
N GLY A 8 33.00 1.88 43.05
CA GLY A 8 31.88 1.69 42.13
C GLY A 8 30.86 2.80 42.33
N ALA A 9 30.86 3.79 41.45
CA ALA A 9 29.73 4.70 41.27
C ALA A 9 28.73 4.02 40.32
N GLU A 10 27.63 3.53 40.87
CA GLU A 10 26.45 3.09 40.10
C GLU A 10 25.88 4.29 39.35
N SER A 11 25.98 4.25 38.02
CA SER A 11 25.30 5.19 37.12
C SER A 11 23.87 4.71 36.91
N ASP A 12 22.95 5.38 37.59
CA ASP A 12 21.51 5.16 37.50
C ASP A 12 20.99 5.67 36.14
N GLY A 13 21.16 4.84 35.11
CA GLY A 13 20.60 5.04 33.78
C GLY A 13 19.10 4.76 33.81
N ALA A 14 18.30 5.75 34.25
CA ALA A 14 16.86 5.68 34.28
C ALA A 14 16.27 5.52 32.86
N SER A 15 16.12 4.27 32.41
CA SER A 15 15.31 3.92 31.26
C SER A 15 13.86 4.24 31.59
N ARG A 16 13.27 5.26 30.96
CA ARG A 16 11.83 5.52 31.04
C ARG A 16 11.08 4.22 30.69
N PRO A 17 10.10 3.78 31.51
CA PRO A 17 9.32 2.59 31.19
C PRO A 17 8.57 2.84 29.87
N ARG A 18 8.89 2.06 28.82
CA ARG A 18 8.15 2.06 27.56
C ARG A 18 6.69 1.71 27.85
N ALA A 19 5.77 2.61 27.49
CA ALA A 19 4.35 2.39 27.69
C ALA A 19 3.92 1.10 26.98
N SER A 20 3.17 0.24 27.67
CA SER A 20 2.54 -0.92 27.05
C SER A 20 1.63 -0.42 25.92
N MET A 21 1.80 -0.96 24.70
CA MET A 21 1.00 -0.56 23.54
C MET A 21 -0.49 -0.55 23.90
N PRO A 22 -1.19 0.58 23.76
CA PRO A 22 -2.60 0.63 24.09
C PRO A 22 -3.36 -0.30 23.14
N VAL A 23 -4.01 -1.29 23.73
CA VAL A 23 -4.96 -2.15 23.04
C VAL A 23 -6.10 -1.26 22.56
N ALA A 24 -6.43 -1.33 21.27
CA ALA A 24 -7.53 -0.57 20.68
C ALA A 24 -8.80 -0.65 21.55
N ASP A 25 -9.46 0.49 21.77
CA ASP A 25 -10.66 0.60 22.61
C ASP A 25 -11.67 -0.51 22.28
N PRO A 26 -11.93 -1.45 23.22
CA PRO A 26 -12.81 -2.59 22.98
C PRO A 26 -14.23 -2.19 22.60
N GLU A 27 -14.73 -1.03 23.04
CA GLU A 27 -16.12 -0.61 22.86
C GLU A 27 -16.35 0.08 21.51
N ALA A 28 -15.48 1.02 21.12
CA ALA A 28 -15.46 1.57 19.76
C ALA A 28 -15.21 0.47 18.72
N ARG A 29 -14.34 -0.50 19.04
CA ARG A 29 -14.14 -1.71 18.25
C ARG A 29 -15.42 -2.55 18.22
N ARG A 30 -16.11 -2.82 19.34
CA ARG A 30 -17.36 -3.61 19.40
C ARG A 30 -18.50 -3.01 18.57
N ARG A 31 -18.75 -1.70 18.63
CA ARG A 31 -19.78 -1.04 17.79
C ARG A 31 -19.47 -1.12 16.30
N ARG A 32 -18.22 -0.88 15.89
CA ARG A 32 -17.81 -1.07 14.49
C ARG A 32 -17.78 -2.55 14.07
N LEU A 33 -17.51 -3.46 15.01
CA LEU A 33 -17.48 -4.91 14.79
C LEU A 33 -18.87 -5.52 14.64
N SER A 34 -19.92 -5.04 15.30
CA SER A 34 -21.28 -5.59 15.14
C SER A 34 -21.85 -5.27 13.76
N GLU A 35 -21.72 -4.04 13.28
CA GLU A 35 -22.13 -3.65 11.93
C GLU A 35 -21.24 -4.28 10.84
N ALA A 36 -19.93 -4.40 11.11
CA ALA A 36 -19.03 -5.15 10.24
C ALA A 36 -19.26 -6.67 10.31
N ALA A 37 -19.87 -7.22 11.36
CA ALA A 37 -20.12 -8.67 11.48
C ALA A 37 -21.16 -9.12 10.45
N THR A 38 -22.24 -8.37 10.26
CA THR A 38 -23.26 -8.67 9.25
C THR A 38 -22.69 -8.58 7.84
N VAL A 39 -21.95 -7.52 7.51
CA VAL A 39 -21.28 -7.40 6.20
C VAL A 39 -20.22 -8.50 6.01
N ARG A 40 -19.47 -8.85 7.05
CA ARG A 40 -18.51 -9.97 7.01
C ARG A 40 -19.22 -11.30 6.81
N ALA A 41 -20.34 -11.54 7.47
CA ALA A 41 -21.13 -12.76 7.33
C ALA A 41 -21.67 -12.90 5.90
N VAL A 42 -22.23 -11.83 5.33
CA VAL A 42 -22.66 -11.79 3.92
C VAL A 42 -21.47 -12.08 3.00
N VAL A 43 -20.34 -11.40 3.17
CA VAL A 43 -19.14 -11.62 2.34
C VAL A 43 -18.60 -13.05 2.47
N TRP A 44 -18.57 -13.62 3.67
CA TRP A 44 -18.12 -14.99 3.91
C TRP A 44 -19.10 -16.03 3.34
N ALA A 45 -20.40 -15.81 3.47
CA ALA A 45 -21.42 -16.63 2.83
C ALA A 45 -21.24 -16.61 1.31
N THR A 46 -21.11 -15.43 0.69
CA THR A 46 -20.86 -15.31 -0.75
C THR A 46 -19.56 -16.01 -1.19
N ARG A 47 -18.48 -15.91 -0.39
CA ARG A 47 -17.21 -16.61 -0.67
C ARG A 47 -17.32 -18.11 -0.54
N LEU A 48 -18.03 -18.59 0.47
CA LEU A 48 -18.23 -20.01 0.71
C LEU A 48 -19.06 -20.61 -0.42
N VAL A 49 -20.14 -19.93 -0.85
CA VAL A 49 -20.90 -20.30 -2.05
C VAL A 49 -19.99 -20.36 -3.27
N ALA A 50 -19.19 -19.32 -3.53
CA ALA A 50 -18.29 -19.31 -4.68
C ALA A 50 -17.25 -20.44 -4.66
N LEU A 51 -16.66 -20.71 -3.49
CA LEU A 51 -15.71 -21.80 -3.31
C LEU A 51 -16.38 -23.14 -3.52
N MET A 52 -17.59 -23.33 -2.99
CA MET A 52 -18.37 -24.56 -3.17
C MET A 52 -18.69 -24.78 -4.65
N THR A 53 -19.08 -23.72 -5.37
CA THR A 53 -19.32 -23.74 -6.83
C THR A 53 -18.07 -24.17 -7.59
N ILE A 54 -16.90 -23.60 -7.27
CA ILE A 54 -15.62 -23.93 -7.93
C ILE A 54 -15.18 -25.36 -7.60
N VAL A 55 -15.23 -25.77 -6.33
CA VAL A 55 -14.85 -27.13 -5.89
C VAL A 55 -15.77 -28.18 -6.50
N THR A 56 -17.06 -27.90 -6.59
CA THR A 56 -18.03 -28.78 -7.27
C THR A 56 -17.77 -28.83 -8.78
N ALA A 57 -17.22 -27.77 -9.40
CA ALA A 57 -16.81 -27.77 -10.80
C ALA A 57 -15.51 -28.57 -11.05
N LEU A 58 -14.53 -28.50 -10.15
CA LEU A 58 -13.20 -29.09 -10.36
C LEU A 58 -13.07 -30.55 -9.89
N PHE A 59 -13.77 -30.94 -8.82
CA PHE A 59 -13.60 -32.26 -8.21
C PHE A 59 -14.85 -33.14 -8.37
N PRO A 60 -14.75 -34.33 -8.97
CA PRO A 60 -15.84 -35.30 -9.01
C PRO A 60 -16.16 -35.93 -7.63
N GLY A 61 -15.21 -35.92 -6.69
CA GLY A 61 -15.33 -36.55 -5.37
C GLY A 61 -16.43 -35.99 -4.48
N PRO A 62 -16.50 -34.66 -4.24
CA PRO A 62 -17.61 -34.01 -3.54
C PRO A 62 -18.97 -34.27 -4.22
N ARG A 63 -18.99 -34.41 -5.56
CA ARG A 63 -20.21 -34.73 -6.32
C ARG A 63 -20.80 -36.10 -5.99
N ARG A 64 -19.98 -37.03 -5.50
CA ARG A 64 -20.39 -38.37 -5.03
C ARG A 64 -20.72 -38.40 -3.54
N MET A 65 -20.12 -37.50 -2.75
CA MET A 65 -20.32 -37.41 -1.29
C MET A 65 -21.67 -36.77 -0.92
N PHE A 66 -22.14 -35.78 -1.70
CA PHE A 66 -23.51 -35.27 -1.57
C PHE A 66 -24.45 -36.22 -2.33
N GLY A 67 -25.16 -37.10 -1.61
CA GLY A 67 -26.09 -38.06 -2.21
C GLY A 67 -27.15 -37.42 -3.11
N GLY A 68 -27.75 -38.21 -4.01
CA GLY A 68 -28.80 -37.79 -4.96
C GLY A 68 -29.93 -36.91 -4.38
N PRO A 69 -30.42 -37.16 -3.15
CA PRO A 69 -31.48 -36.35 -2.52
C PRO A 69 -31.03 -34.92 -2.16
N LEU A 70 -29.79 -34.74 -1.70
CA LEU A 70 -29.28 -33.41 -1.34
C LEU A 70 -29.01 -32.56 -2.60
N ARG A 71 -28.59 -33.20 -3.70
CA ARG A 71 -28.36 -32.55 -5.00
C ARG A 71 -29.65 -32.03 -5.62
N THR A 72 -30.71 -32.83 -5.58
CA THR A 72 -32.05 -32.42 -6.03
C THR A 72 -32.64 -31.35 -5.10
N SER A 73 -32.40 -31.43 -3.79
CA SER A 73 -32.88 -30.41 -2.85
C SER A 73 -32.15 -29.07 -2.96
N LEU A 74 -30.90 -29.05 -3.46
CA LEU A 74 -30.09 -27.85 -3.71
C LEU A 74 -30.21 -27.30 -5.15
N GLY A 75 -30.96 -27.96 -6.03
CA GLY A 75 -31.14 -27.54 -7.42
C GLY A 75 -29.88 -27.64 -8.29
N LEU A 76 -28.94 -28.54 -7.95
CA LEU A 76 -27.70 -28.70 -8.70
C LEU A 76 -27.97 -29.50 -10.00
N PRO A 77 -27.53 -29.03 -11.19
CA PRO A 77 -27.86 -29.67 -12.46
C PRO A 77 -27.33 -31.11 -12.56
N PRO A 78 -28.07 -32.03 -13.23
CA PRO A 78 -27.61 -33.39 -13.50
C PRO A 78 -26.39 -33.32 -14.43
N ALA A 79 -25.40 -34.17 -14.13
CA ALA A 79 -24.09 -34.29 -14.80
C ALA A 79 -23.91 -33.42 -16.05
N VAL A 80 -23.45 -32.19 -15.84
CA VAL A 80 -23.20 -31.28 -16.95
C VAL A 80 -21.90 -31.72 -17.62
N GLY A 81 -21.93 -31.85 -18.96
CA GLY A 81 -20.72 -32.03 -19.77
C GLY A 81 -19.72 -30.89 -19.56
N VAL A 82 -18.62 -30.89 -20.32
CA VAL A 82 -17.55 -29.88 -20.22
C VAL A 82 -18.13 -28.46 -20.14
N ALA A 83 -19.11 -28.13 -20.97
CA ALA A 83 -19.80 -26.82 -20.98
C ALA A 83 -20.37 -26.37 -19.62
N GLY A 84 -20.94 -27.27 -18.81
CA GLY A 84 -21.45 -26.85 -17.51
C GLY A 84 -20.41 -26.79 -16.41
N ILE A 85 -19.33 -27.57 -16.48
CA ILE A 85 -18.16 -27.36 -15.61
C ILE A 85 -17.63 -25.94 -15.81
N VAL A 86 -17.55 -25.54 -17.08
CA VAL A 86 -17.07 -24.24 -17.52
C VAL A 86 -17.97 -23.09 -17.04
N VAL A 87 -19.28 -23.15 -17.31
CA VAL A 87 -20.24 -22.15 -16.81
C VAL A 87 -20.18 -22.04 -15.29
N THR A 88 -20.05 -23.17 -14.59
CA THR A 88 -19.93 -23.21 -13.12
C THR A 88 -18.64 -22.55 -12.63
N LEU A 89 -17.51 -22.76 -13.31
CA LEU A 89 -16.23 -22.14 -12.97
C LEU A 89 -16.28 -20.61 -13.18
N VAL A 90 -16.79 -20.16 -14.32
CA VAL A 90 -16.96 -18.75 -14.68
C VAL A 90 -17.88 -18.06 -13.66
N ALA A 91 -19.01 -18.68 -13.32
CA ALA A 91 -19.92 -18.20 -12.28
C ALA A 91 -19.23 -18.12 -10.90
N GLY A 92 -18.47 -19.14 -10.52
CA GLY A 92 -17.70 -19.14 -9.27
C GLY A 92 -16.71 -17.99 -9.19
N VAL A 93 -15.97 -17.72 -10.27
CA VAL A 93 -15.05 -16.59 -10.37
C VAL A 93 -15.79 -15.25 -10.29
N ALA A 94 -16.91 -15.10 -11.01
CA ALA A 94 -17.75 -13.89 -10.95
C ALA A 94 -18.22 -13.60 -9.51
N VAL A 95 -18.69 -14.62 -8.79
CA VAL A 95 -19.14 -14.49 -7.41
C VAL A 95 -17.97 -14.15 -6.47
N LEU A 96 -16.76 -14.68 -6.69
CA LEU A 96 -15.57 -14.27 -5.93
C LEU A 96 -15.20 -12.79 -6.14
N LEU A 97 -15.30 -12.30 -7.38
CA LEU A 97 -15.08 -10.89 -7.71
C LEU A 97 -16.12 -10.02 -7.03
N LEU A 98 -17.41 -10.39 -7.09
CA LEU A 98 -18.49 -9.72 -6.39
C LEU A 98 -18.28 -9.71 -4.87
N ALA A 99 -17.92 -10.84 -4.27
CA ALA A 99 -17.61 -10.91 -2.84
C ALA A 99 -16.46 -9.98 -2.46
N THR A 100 -15.45 -9.85 -3.33
CA THR A 100 -14.33 -8.92 -3.14
C THR A 100 -14.79 -7.46 -3.25
N GLY A 101 -15.68 -7.14 -4.19
CA GLY A 101 -16.29 -5.82 -4.33
C GLY A 101 -17.21 -5.45 -3.16
N LEU A 102 -18.05 -6.38 -2.70
CA LEU A 102 -18.91 -6.23 -1.52
C LEU A 102 -18.09 -5.99 -0.26
N ARG A 103 -16.98 -6.73 -0.08
CA ARG A 103 -16.04 -6.49 1.02
C ARG A 103 -15.50 -5.06 1.02
N ARG A 104 -15.28 -4.48 -0.16
CA ARG A 104 -14.83 -3.10 -0.36
C ARG A 104 -15.98 -2.08 -0.36
N ARG A 105 -17.19 -2.50 0.03
CA ARG A 105 -18.38 -1.65 0.13
C ARG A 105 -18.76 -1.00 -1.20
N LYS A 106 -18.43 -1.63 -2.34
CA LYS A 106 -18.64 -1.06 -3.68
C LYS A 106 -20.10 -1.13 -4.08
N ARG A 107 -20.66 0.02 -4.47
CA ARG A 107 -22.06 0.13 -4.89
C ARG A 107 -22.38 -0.71 -6.13
N ARG A 108 -21.47 -0.82 -7.11
CA ARG A 108 -21.65 -1.69 -8.31
C ARG A 108 -21.71 -3.17 -7.93
N ALA A 109 -20.84 -3.61 -7.02
CA ALA A 109 -20.85 -4.99 -6.55
C ALA A 109 -22.15 -5.32 -5.84
N TRP A 110 -22.67 -4.38 -5.04
CA TRP A 110 -23.98 -4.52 -4.39
C TRP A 110 -25.12 -4.61 -5.39
N TRP A 111 -25.16 -3.72 -6.40
CA TRP A 111 -26.17 -3.79 -7.46
C TRP A 111 -26.12 -5.13 -8.19
N LEU A 112 -24.94 -5.53 -8.68
CA LEU A 112 -24.77 -6.81 -9.39
C LEU A 112 -25.17 -7.99 -8.52
N ALA A 113 -24.69 -8.06 -7.27
CA ALA A 113 -25.03 -9.14 -6.37
C ALA A 113 -26.54 -9.18 -6.06
N SER A 114 -27.16 -8.03 -5.84
CA SER A 114 -28.60 -7.94 -5.55
C SER A 114 -29.44 -8.34 -6.76
N THR A 115 -29.10 -7.87 -7.96
CA THR A 115 -29.79 -8.23 -9.19
C THR A 115 -29.62 -9.72 -9.50
N THR A 116 -28.41 -10.26 -9.43
CA THR A 116 -28.16 -11.69 -9.65
C THR A 116 -28.92 -12.54 -8.62
N THR A 117 -28.93 -12.13 -7.35
CA THR A 117 -29.67 -12.85 -6.30
C THR A 117 -31.18 -12.76 -6.52
N ALA A 118 -31.70 -11.61 -6.96
CA ALA A 118 -33.11 -11.44 -7.30
C ALA A 118 -33.54 -12.34 -8.47
N VAL A 119 -32.74 -12.41 -9.53
CA VAL A 119 -32.96 -13.34 -10.63
C VAL A 119 -32.96 -14.79 -10.13
N LEU A 120 -32.02 -15.15 -9.26
CA LEU A 120 -31.96 -16.50 -8.67
C LEU A 120 -33.20 -16.83 -7.82
N VAL A 121 -33.73 -15.86 -7.07
CA VAL A 121 -35.01 -16.03 -6.33
C VAL A 121 -36.14 -16.34 -7.30
N VAL A 122 -36.28 -15.59 -8.40
CA VAL A 122 -37.33 -15.82 -9.40
C VAL A 122 -37.18 -17.20 -10.04
N VAL A 123 -35.98 -17.58 -10.44
CA VAL A 123 -35.71 -18.91 -11.03
C VAL A 123 -36.05 -20.04 -10.04
N ASN A 124 -35.63 -19.92 -8.78
CA ASN A 124 -35.94 -20.95 -7.77
C ASN A 124 -37.44 -21.01 -7.46
N LEU A 125 -38.15 -19.88 -7.49
CA LEU A 125 -39.61 -19.83 -7.32
C LEU A 125 -40.32 -20.58 -8.45
N LEU A 126 -39.91 -20.37 -9.70
CA LEU A 126 -40.46 -21.09 -10.86
C LEU A 126 -40.23 -22.61 -10.72
N HIS A 127 -39.05 -23.05 -10.28
CA HIS A 127 -38.78 -24.48 -10.04
C HIS A 127 -39.64 -25.07 -8.92
N VAL A 128 -39.92 -24.29 -7.86
CA VAL A 128 -40.81 -24.73 -6.78
C VAL A 128 -42.25 -24.88 -7.28
N ILE A 129 -42.74 -23.92 -8.08
CA ILE A 129 -44.11 -23.95 -8.63
C ILE A 129 -44.28 -25.11 -9.62
N ASP A 130 -43.32 -25.27 -10.55
CA ASP A 130 -43.42 -26.25 -11.63
C ASP A 130 -43.09 -27.68 -11.16
N GLN A 131 -41.99 -27.84 -10.39
CA GLN A 131 -41.43 -29.15 -10.07
C GLN A 131 -41.56 -29.55 -8.60
N HIS A 132 -42.12 -28.69 -7.74
CA HIS A 132 -42.26 -28.91 -6.29
C HIS A 132 -40.91 -29.23 -5.60
N ARG A 133 -39.79 -28.75 -6.17
CA ARG A 133 -38.42 -28.96 -5.69
C ARG A 133 -37.71 -27.62 -5.51
N GLY A 134 -36.68 -27.58 -4.66
CA GLY A 134 -35.82 -26.39 -4.51
C GLY A 134 -36.27 -25.36 -3.46
N VAL A 135 -37.19 -25.71 -2.55
CA VAL A 135 -37.67 -24.81 -1.48
C VAL A 135 -36.51 -24.27 -0.61
N VAL A 136 -35.52 -25.12 -0.30
CA VAL A 136 -34.33 -24.71 0.47
C VAL A 136 -33.51 -23.66 -0.29
N ALA A 137 -33.33 -23.85 -1.61
CA ALA A 137 -32.60 -22.91 -2.46
C ALA A 137 -33.33 -21.56 -2.57
N LEU A 138 -34.67 -21.57 -2.64
CA LEU A 138 -35.51 -20.38 -2.62
C LEU A 138 -35.37 -19.61 -1.29
N ILE A 139 -35.48 -20.32 -0.15
CA ILE A 139 -35.33 -19.70 1.18
C ILE A 139 -33.93 -19.09 1.32
N GLY A 140 -32.89 -19.81 0.91
CA GLY A 140 -31.50 -19.34 0.98
C GLY A 140 -31.25 -18.10 0.12
N SER A 141 -31.70 -18.09 -1.13
CA SER A 141 -31.52 -16.92 -2.02
C SER A 141 -32.36 -15.73 -1.58
N ALA A 142 -33.58 -15.95 -1.09
CA ALA A 142 -34.44 -14.91 -0.54
C ALA A 142 -33.84 -14.27 0.73
N ALA A 143 -33.33 -15.09 1.66
CA ALA A 143 -32.65 -14.61 2.86
C ALA A 143 -31.41 -13.79 2.52
N LEU A 144 -30.61 -14.22 1.53
CA LEU A 144 -29.45 -13.46 1.05
C LEU A 144 -29.87 -12.12 0.44
N LEU A 145 -30.93 -12.09 -0.38
CA LEU A 145 -31.44 -10.86 -0.96
C LEU A 145 -31.89 -9.88 0.11
N VAL A 146 -32.66 -10.34 1.10
CA VAL A 146 -33.09 -9.52 2.24
C VAL A 146 -31.87 -8.97 2.99
N ALA A 147 -30.86 -9.81 3.26
CA ALA A 147 -29.63 -9.36 3.90
C ALA A 147 -28.90 -8.28 3.09
N LEU A 148 -28.81 -8.43 1.76
CA LEU A 148 -28.22 -7.43 0.87
C LEU A 148 -29.00 -6.12 0.88
N VAL A 149 -30.33 -6.17 0.87
CA VAL A 149 -31.20 -4.97 0.90
C VAL A 149 -31.10 -4.25 2.25
N LEU A 150 -31.15 -4.99 3.37
CA LEU A 150 -31.01 -4.42 4.72
C LEU A 150 -29.63 -3.78 4.94
N THR A 151 -28.59 -4.33 4.30
CA THR A 151 -27.22 -3.81 4.40
C THR A 151 -26.89 -2.73 3.36
N ARG A 152 -27.86 -2.28 2.54
CA ARG A 152 -27.64 -1.28 1.45
C ARG A 152 -26.86 -0.04 1.90
N ARG A 153 -27.11 0.43 3.12
CA ARG A 153 -26.51 1.66 3.70
C ARG A 153 -24.99 1.58 3.86
N TYR A 154 -24.41 0.38 3.88
CA TYR A 154 -22.97 0.20 4.02
C TYR A 154 -22.22 0.25 2.70
N PHE A 155 -22.89 0.13 1.55
CA PHE A 155 -22.26 0.07 0.22
C PHE A 155 -22.14 1.45 -0.44
N VAL A 156 -21.44 2.35 0.24
CA VAL A 156 -21.32 3.77 -0.14
C VAL A 156 -20.12 4.09 -1.05
N ALA A 157 -19.22 3.13 -1.28
CA ALA A 157 -17.96 3.42 -1.94
C ALA A 157 -18.17 3.87 -3.40
N ARG A 158 -17.65 5.07 -3.70
CA ARG A 158 -17.63 5.71 -5.01
C ARG A 158 -16.96 4.80 -6.05
N GLN A 159 -17.47 4.94 -7.26
CA GLN A 159 -17.06 4.18 -8.44
C GLN A 159 -15.86 4.87 -9.08
N ASP A 160 -14.98 4.09 -9.69
CA ASP A 160 -14.01 4.65 -10.63
C ASP A 160 -14.77 5.13 -11.89
N PRO A 161 -14.76 6.43 -12.21
CA PRO A 161 -15.53 6.98 -13.33
C PRO A 161 -15.15 6.33 -14.66
N GLY A 162 -13.87 6.01 -14.88
CA GLY A 162 -13.40 5.32 -16.08
C GLY A 162 -13.45 3.79 -16.01
N GLY A 163 -13.92 3.22 -14.91
CA GLY A 163 -13.89 1.76 -14.69
C GLY A 163 -14.81 0.97 -15.62
N LEU A 164 -15.99 1.52 -15.95
CA LEU A 164 -16.96 0.83 -16.82
C LEU A 164 -16.48 0.78 -18.27
N GLY A 165 -16.00 1.91 -18.81
CA GLY A 165 -15.46 1.97 -20.17
C GLY A 165 -14.27 1.02 -20.35
N ARG A 166 -13.34 0.99 -19.38
CA ARG A 166 -12.22 0.03 -19.41
C ARG A 166 -12.67 -1.42 -19.31
N ALA A 167 -13.63 -1.72 -18.44
CA ALA A 167 -14.17 -3.08 -18.33
C ALA A 167 -14.81 -3.55 -19.64
N LEU A 168 -15.64 -2.71 -20.29
CA LEU A 168 -16.24 -3.01 -21.58
C LEU A 168 -15.18 -3.18 -22.67
N ARG A 169 -14.18 -2.29 -22.73
CA ARG A 169 -13.08 -2.37 -23.69
C ARG A 169 -12.31 -3.69 -23.54
N THR A 170 -11.95 -4.06 -22.31
CA THR A 170 -11.29 -5.33 -22.01
C THR A 170 -12.13 -6.54 -22.42
N LEU A 171 -13.45 -6.53 -22.16
CA LEU A 171 -14.33 -7.61 -22.61
C LEU A 171 -14.27 -7.77 -24.13
N VAL A 172 -14.36 -6.67 -24.88
CA VAL A 172 -14.30 -6.69 -26.34
C VAL A 172 -12.92 -7.14 -26.84
N GLU A 173 -11.82 -6.60 -26.30
CA GLU A 173 -10.46 -6.95 -26.71
C GLU A 173 -10.18 -8.46 -26.54
N PHE A 174 -10.51 -9.04 -25.38
CA PHE A 174 -10.31 -10.47 -25.15
C PHE A 174 -11.31 -11.34 -25.91
N ALA A 175 -12.56 -10.90 -26.09
CA ALA A 175 -13.53 -11.64 -26.90
C ALA A 175 -13.09 -11.70 -28.37
N VAL A 176 -12.66 -10.58 -28.95
CA VAL A 176 -12.16 -10.52 -30.33
C VAL A 176 -10.88 -11.35 -30.49
N ALA A 177 -9.93 -11.24 -29.55
CA ALA A 177 -8.69 -12.01 -29.60
C ALA A 177 -8.93 -13.53 -29.50
N GLY A 178 -9.79 -13.96 -28.56
CA GLY A 178 -10.15 -15.37 -28.40
C GLY A 178 -10.91 -15.90 -29.62
N PHE A 179 -11.87 -15.12 -30.14
CA PHE A 179 -12.60 -15.43 -31.36
C PHE A 179 -11.67 -15.59 -32.56
N ALA A 180 -10.79 -14.61 -32.81
CA ALA A 180 -9.87 -14.64 -33.94
C ALA A 180 -8.91 -15.82 -33.85
N LEU A 181 -8.39 -16.11 -32.66
CA LEU A 181 -7.47 -17.24 -32.45
C LEU A 181 -8.16 -18.58 -32.71
N VAL A 182 -9.38 -18.78 -32.20
CA VAL A 182 -10.15 -20.01 -32.44
C VAL A 182 -10.53 -20.12 -33.91
N TRP A 183 -10.97 -19.02 -34.54
CA TRP A 183 -11.29 -19.01 -35.97
C TRP A 183 -10.09 -19.38 -36.83
N ILE A 184 -8.93 -18.75 -36.61
CA ILE A 184 -7.69 -19.05 -37.33
C ILE A 184 -7.31 -20.52 -37.14
N LEU A 185 -7.49 -21.06 -35.94
CA LEU A 185 -7.23 -22.48 -35.66
C LEU A 185 -8.13 -23.40 -36.49
N LEU A 186 -9.41 -23.03 -36.70
CA LEU A 186 -10.34 -23.78 -37.55
C LEU A 186 -9.94 -23.71 -39.02
N VAL A 187 -9.68 -22.51 -39.55
CA VAL A 187 -9.30 -22.28 -40.95
C VAL A 187 -7.97 -22.97 -41.32
N ILE A 188 -6.97 -22.93 -40.43
CA ILE A 188 -5.68 -23.58 -40.71
C ILE A 188 -5.78 -25.12 -40.63
N ASN A 189 -6.73 -25.65 -39.85
CA ASN A 189 -6.88 -27.08 -39.61
C ASN A 189 -8.10 -27.70 -40.33
N GLU A 190 -8.54 -27.14 -41.46
CA GLU A 190 -9.66 -27.67 -42.27
C GLU A 190 -9.56 -29.19 -42.51
N ARG A 191 -8.36 -29.72 -42.72
CA ARG A 191 -8.13 -31.17 -42.94
C ARG A 191 -8.55 -32.06 -41.76
N ARG A 192 -8.61 -31.51 -40.56
CA ARG A 192 -9.00 -32.20 -39.31
C ARG A 192 -10.49 -32.03 -38.98
N LEU A 193 -11.21 -31.23 -39.75
CA LEU A 193 -12.65 -31.05 -39.62
C LEU A 193 -13.39 -32.13 -40.42
N ASP A 194 -14.59 -32.48 -39.97
CA ASP A 194 -15.51 -33.31 -40.76
C ASP A 194 -16.27 -32.42 -41.75
N GLY A 195 -16.03 -32.66 -43.04
CA GLY A 195 -16.52 -31.82 -44.12
C GLY A 195 -15.75 -30.49 -44.28
N SER A 196 -16.36 -29.55 -44.99
CA SER A 196 -15.89 -28.19 -45.19
C SER A 196 -16.93 -27.22 -44.60
N PRO A 197 -16.89 -26.95 -43.28
CA PRO A 197 -17.82 -26.03 -42.66
C PRO A 197 -17.70 -24.64 -43.30
N GLY A 198 -18.84 -23.99 -43.55
CA GLY A 198 -18.84 -22.62 -44.06
C GLY A 198 -18.33 -21.63 -43.01
N PRO A 199 -17.85 -20.45 -43.41
CA PRO A 199 -17.30 -19.44 -42.49
C PRO A 199 -18.30 -19.04 -41.39
N GLY A 200 -19.61 -19.01 -41.68
CA GLY A 200 -20.63 -18.74 -40.66
C GLY A 200 -20.71 -19.79 -39.53
N THR A 201 -20.42 -21.05 -39.84
CA THR A 201 -20.43 -22.16 -38.86
C THR A 201 -19.17 -22.12 -37.99
N GLU A 202 -18.02 -21.81 -38.61
CA GLU A 202 -16.77 -21.55 -37.89
C GLU A 202 -16.89 -20.34 -36.96
N ALA A 203 -17.59 -19.29 -37.39
CA ALA A 203 -17.95 -18.13 -36.58
C ALA A 203 -18.70 -18.51 -35.32
N ALA A 204 -19.77 -19.27 -35.50
CA ALA A 204 -20.62 -19.71 -34.42
C ALA A 204 -19.81 -20.57 -33.44
N HIS A 205 -18.93 -21.43 -33.94
CA HIS A 205 -18.04 -22.23 -33.10
C HIS A 205 -17.06 -21.38 -32.28
N ALA A 206 -16.40 -20.43 -32.94
CA ALA A 206 -15.49 -19.52 -32.28
C ALA A 206 -16.20 -18.68 -31.20
N LEU A 207 -17.42 -18.22 -31.46
CA LEU A 207 -18.21 -17.44 -30.50
C LEU A 207 -18.67 -18.28 -29.30
N LEU A 208 -19.18 -19.49 -29.55
CA LEU A 208 -19.64 -20.41 -28.49
C LEU A 208 -18.47 -20.90 -27.63
N SER A 209 -17.29 -21.08 -28.22
CA SER A 209 -16.09 -21.49 -27.47
C SER A 209 -15.68 -20.47 -26.41
N LEU A 210 -15.95 -19.16 -26.59
CA LEU A 210 -15.66 -18.12 -25.59
C LEU A 210 -16.39 -18.31 -24.26
N ILE A 211 -17.56 -18.95 -24.31
CA ILE A 211 -18.36 -19.30 -23.13
C ILE A 211 -18.25 -20.80 -22.78
N GLY A 212 -17.32 -21.50 -23.44
CA GLY A 212 -17.06 -22.93 -23.28
C GLY A 212 -18.19 -23.84 -23.72
N VAL A 213 -19.07 -23.36 -24.61
CA VAL A 213 -20.11 -24.18 -25.23
C VAL A 213 -19.52 -24.80 -26.49
N THR A 214 -19.70 -26.12 -26.65
CA THR A 214 -19.30 -26.84 -27.87
C THR A 214 -20.06 -26.25 -29.06
N GLY A 215 -19.33 -25.83 -30.09
CA GLY A 215 -19.94 -25.23 -31.26
C GLY A 215 -20.40 -26.26 -32.30
N PRO A 216 -20.95 -25.78 -33.43
CA PRO A 216 -21.56 -26.64 -34.44
C PRO A 216 -20.56 -27.38 -35.34
N VAL A 217 -19.25 -27.13 -35.21
CA VAL A 217 -18.22 -27.78 -36.03
C VAL A 217 -17.92 -29.19 -35.49
N GLN A 218 -17.95 -30.18 -36.37
CA GLN A 218 -17.57 -31.56 -36.04
C GLN A 218 -16.11 -31.81 -36.39
N PHE A 219 -15.38 -32.50 -35.51
CA PHE A 219 -13.96 -32.76 -35.64
C PHE A 219 -13.70 -34.25 -35.80
N LYS A 220 -12.78 -34.60 -36.72
CA LYS A 220 -12.28 -35.98 -36.88
C LYS A 220 -11.48 -36.45 -35.67
N VAL A 221 -10.96 -35.52 -34.88
CA VAL A 221 -10.10 -35.79 -33.74
C VAL A 221 -10.58 -34.97 -32.53
N GLY A 222 -11.05 -35.67 -31.49
CA GLY A 222 -11.70 -35.04 -30.32
C GLY A 222 -10.84 -34.03 -29.56
N TRP A 223 -9.50 -34.16 -29.57
CA TRP A 223 -8.64 -33.21 -28.86
C TRP A 223 -8.65 -31.80 -29.47
N VAL A 224 -9.01 -31.63 -30.75
CA VAL A 224 -9.09 -30.32 -31.40
C VAL A 224 -10.31 -29.55 -30.90
N ASP A 225 -11.44 -30.24 -30.70
CA ASP A 225 -12.63 -29.66 -30.08
C ASP A 225 -12.31 -29.19 -28.66
N ASP A 226 -11.69 -30.06 -27.85
CA ASP A 226 -11.22 -29.74 -26.50
C ASP A 226 -10.25 -28.55 -26.48
N LEU A 227 -9.34 -28.46 -27.47
CA LEU A 227 -8.40 -27.35 -27.59
C LEU A 227 -9.12 -26.03 -27.91
N THR A 228 -10.05 -26.01 -28.88
CA THR A 228 -10.81 -24.79 -29.22
C THR A 228 -11.66 -24.32 -28.05
N ALA A 229 -12.34 -25.24 -27.35
CA ALA A 229 -13.12 -24.95 -26.16
C ALA A 229 -12.24 -24.43 -25.01
N THR A 230 -11.06 -25.01 -24.79
CA THR A 230 -10.13 -24.58 -23.74
C THR A 230 -9.57 -23.18 -24.01
N ILE A 231 -9.18 -22.91 -25.26
CA ILE A 231 -8.66 -21.59 -25.65
C ILE A 231 -9.77 -20.54 -25.50
N GLY A 232 -10.93 -20.76 -26.12
CA GLY A 232 -12.06 -19.84 -26.05
C GLY A 232 -12.46 -19.53 -24.61
N LEU A 233 -12.59 -20.57 -23.79
CA LEU A 233 -12.91 -20.40 -22.38
C LEU A 233 -11.83 -19.62 -21.62
N THR A 234 -10.55 -19.91 -21.85
CA THR A 234 -9.47 -19.20 -21.18
C THR A 234 -9.58 -17.70 -21.47
N PHE A 235 -9.81 -17.33 -22.73
CA PHE A 235 -10.05 -15.93 -23.10
C PHE A 235 -11.31 -15.35 -22.44
N GLY A 236 -12.42 -16.09 -22.39
CA GLY A 236 -13.65 -15.66 -21.72
C GLY A 236 -13.49 -15.45 -20.21
N ILE A 237 -12.82 -16.37 -19.50
CA ILE A 237 -12.53 -16.25 -18.06
C ILE A 237 -11.59 -15.07 -17.82
N VAL A 238 -10.51 -14.94 -18.59
CA VAL A 238 -9.57 -13.83 -18.44
C VAL A 238 -10.27 -12.50 -18.72
N ALA A 239 -11.10 -12.41 -19.76
CA ALA A 239 -11.91 -11.24 -20.06
C ALA A 239 -12.78 -10.85 -18.84
N LEU A 240 -13.50 -11.82 -18.27
CA LEU A 240 -14.36 -11.59 -17.12
C LEU A 240 -13.58 -11.16 -15.87
N VAL A 241 -12.45 -11.80 -15.59
CA VAL A 241 -11.59 -11.48 -14.44
C VAL A 241 -11.03 -10.08 -14.55
N VAL A 242 -10.45 -9.74 -15.71
CA VAL A 242 -9.80 -8.44 -15.91
C VAL A 242 -10.85 -7.32 -16.00
N ALA A 243 -11.98 -7.55 -16.68
CA ALA A 243 -13.08 -6.60 -16.72
C ALA A 243 -13.72 -6.40 -15.35
N GLY A 244 -13.95 -7.48 -14.60
CA GLY A 244 -14.42 -7.42 -13.22
C GLY A 244 -13.46 -6.67 -12.30
N TYR A 245 -12.15 -6.84 -12.48
CA TYR A 245 -11.14 -6.04 -11.80
C TYR A 245 -11.29 -4.54 -12.12
N HIS A 246 -11.38 -4.15 -13.39
CA HIS A 246 -11.57 -2.74 -13.78
C HIS A 246 -12.89 -2.15 -13.26
N LEU A 247 -13.95 -2.94 -13.28
CA LEU A 247 -15.28 -2.52 -12.82
C LEU A 247 -15.33 -2.28 -11.31
N LEU A 248 -14.61 -3.10 -10.54
CA LEU A 248 -14.61 -3.11 -9.08
C LEU A 248 -13.39 -2.43 -8.44
N ARG A 249 -12.43 -1.98 -9.26
CA ARG A 249 -11.25 -1.23 -8.82
C ARG A 249 -11.66 0.01 -8.04
N SER A 250 -10.88 0.33 -7.02
CA SER A 250 -11.08 1.58 -6.26
C SER A 250 -10.42 2.73 -7.00
N PRO A 251 -11.06 3.91 -7.07
CA PRO A 251 -10.49 5.05 -7.76
C PRO A 251 -9.11 5.36 -7.18
N GLU A 252 -8.18 5.68 -8.05
CA GLU A 252 -6.82 6.08 -7.68
C GLU A 252 -6.65 7.50 -8.22
N PRO A 253 -7.10 8.51 -7.46
CA PRO A 253 -7.08 9.90 -7.91
C PRO A 253 -5.65 10.31 -8.27
N ARG A 254 -5.53 11.22 -9.24
CA ARG A 254 -4.23 11.78 -9.56
C ARG A 254 -3.65 12.44 -8.32
N PRO A 255 -2.39 12.15 -7.98
CA PRO A 255 -1.74 12.81 -6.86
C PRO A 255 -1.66 14.32 -7.11
N GLY A 256 -1.87 15.13 -6.08
CA GLY A 256 -1.81 16.58 -6.17
C GLY A 256 -2.18 17.27 -4.87
N LEU A 257 -1.31 18.15 -4.41
CA LEU A 257 -1.56 19.10 -3.33
C LEU A 257 -1.96 20.45 -3.93
N SER A 258 -3.11 21.00 -3.54
CA SER A 258 -3.48 22.34 -4.00
C SER A 258 -2.62 23.40 -3.29
N ALA A 259 -2.46 24.58 -3.91
CA ALA A 259 -1.68 25.68 -3.31
C ALA A 259 -2.29 26.14 -1.97
N GLU A 260 -3.62 26.17 -1.87
CA GLU A 260 -4.35 26.52 -0.65
C GLU A 260 -4.14 25.47 0.47
N ASP A 261 -4.19 24.18 0.13
CA ASP A 261 -3.91 23.11 1.09
C ASP A 261 -2.45 23.16 1.56
N ALA A 262 -1.51 23.44 0.66
CA ALA A 262 -0.09 23.58 0.99
C ALA A 262 0.14 24.73 1.98
N GLU A 263 -0.49 25.88 1.76
CA GLU A 263 -0.37 27.04 2.64
C GLU A 263 -0.98 26.79 4.03
N SER A 264 -2.15 26.13 4.05
CA SER A 264 -2.78 25.71 5.30
C SER A 264 -1.91 24.75 6.09
N LEU A 265 -1.27 23.78 5.40
CA LEU A 265 -0.33 22.86 6.03
C LEU A 265 0.91 23.57 6.56
N ARG A 266 1.51 24.52 5.81
CA ARG A 266 2.66 25.31 6.29
C ARG A 266 2.35 26.04 7.59
N THR A 267 1.19 26.68 7.67
CA THR A 267 0.72 27.37 8.89
C THR A 267 0.64 26.40 10.07
N MET A 268 0.16 25.18 9.85
CA MET A 268 0.08 24.15 10.89
C MET A 268 1.46 23.59 11.30
N LEU A 269 2.40 23.51 10.36
CA LEU A 269 3.75 22.98 10.57
C LEU A 269 4.67 23.92 11.36
N ALA A 270 4.38 25.22 11.39
CA ALA A 270 5.12 26.22 12.15
C ALA A 270 5.02 26.03 13.69
N ARG A 271 4.17 25.11 14.16
CA ARG A 271 3.94 24.87 15.59
C ARG A 271 5.05 24.01 16.22
N ALA A 272 5.35 24.26 17.50
CA ALA A 272 6.39 23.55 18.24
C ALA A 272 6.07 22.07 18.57
N ASP A 273 4.79 21.71 18.61
CA ASP A 273 4.30 20.37 18.93
C ASP A 273 4.25 19.42 17.72
N GLY A 274 4.77 19.85 16.56
CA GLY A 274 4.83 19.07 15.33
C GLY A 274 5.77 17.85 15.39
N ASP A 275 5.49 16.88 14.53
CA ASP A 275 6.35 15.71 14.31
C ASP A 275 7.52 16.04 13.36
N SER A 276 8.68 15.40 13.54
CA SER A 276 9.87 15.61 12.70
C SER A 276 9.64 15.26 11.23
N LEU A 277 8.75 14.31 10.95
CA LEU A 277 8.37 13.94 9.58
C LEU A 277 7.19 14.77 9.05
N GLY A 278 6.69 15.74 9.82
CA GLY A 278 5.53 16.55 9.47
C GLY A 278 5.71 17.35 8.18
N TYR A 279 6.91 17.92 7.97
CA TYR A 279 7.17 18.79 6.81
C TYR A 279 7.02 18.05 5.46
N PHE A 280 7.24 16.74 5.44
CA PHE A 280 7.02 15.91 4.25
C PHE A 280 5.54 15.86 3.81
N ALA A 281 4.60 16.33 4.62
CA ALA A 281 3.20 16.53 4.22
C ALA A 281 3.06 17.48 3.02
N LEU A 282 4.03 18.39 2.80
CA LEU A 282 4.08 19.36 1.70
C LEU A 282 4.56 18.78 0.37
N ARG A 283 4.70 17.46 0.27
CA ARG A 283 5.06 16.83 -1.00
C ARG A 283 3.94 17.01 -2.02
N ARG A 284 4.28 17.48 -3.22
CA ARG A 284 3.32 17.88 -4.27
C ARG A 284 2.43 16.75 -4.76
N ASP A 285 2.80 15.49 -4.53
CA ASP A 285 2.06 14.31 -4.95
C ASP A 285 1.17 13.69 -3.85
N LYS A 286 1.02 14.39 -2.70
CA LYS A 286 0.10 14.03 -1.62
C LYS A 286 -1.16 14.91 -1.71
N GLY A 287 -2.28 14.36 -1.28
CA GLY A 287 -3.46 15.15 -0.94
C GLY A 287 -3.57 15.32 0.57
N ALA A 288 -4.44 16.23 1.01
CA ALA A 288 -4.74 16.45 2.43
C ALA A 288 -6.23 16.22 2.73
N VAL A 289 -6.53 15.74 3.93
CA VAL A 289 -7.88 15.79 4.51
C VAL A 289 -7.81 16.58 5.80
N PHE A 290 -8.57 17.66 5.88
CA PHE A 290 -8.62 18.54 7.04
C PHE A 290 -9.71 18.10 8.02
N SER A 291 -9.45 18.35 9.30
CA SER A 291 -10.49 18.36 10.34
C SER A 291 -11.54 19.43 10.04
N HIS A 292 -12.76 19.27 10.57
CA HIS A 292 -13.86 20.22 10.34
C HIS A 292 -13.51 21.66 10.73
N GLY A 293 -12.73 21.85 11.80
CA GLY A 293 -12.27 23.17 12.25
C GLY A 293 -11.01 23.68 11.54
N GLY A 294 -10.45 22.95 10.57
CA GLY A 294 -9.25 23.36 9.84
C GLY A 294 -7.98 23.48 10.70
N LYS A 295 -7.95 22.92 11.91
CA LYS A 295 -6.81 23.03 12.85
C LYS A 295 -5.81 21.88 12.74
N SER A 296 -6.18 20.82 12.03
CA SER A 296 -5.33 19.67 11.77
C SER A 296 -5.68 19.01 10.44
N ALA A 297 -4.74 18.26 9.87
CA ALA A 297 -4.89 17.59 8.60
C ALA A 297 -4.11 16.26 8.54
N VAL A 298 -4.61 15.32 7.73
CA VAL A 298 -3.89 14.09 7.37
C VAL A 298 -3.42 14.22 5.93
N SER A 299 -2.10 14.19 5.72
CA SER A 299 -1.50 14.12 4.38
C SER A 299 -1.35 12.67 3.95
N TYR A 300 -1.80 12.35 2.73
CA TYR A 300 -1.91 10.99 2.23
C TYR A 300 -1.77 10.88 0.71
N ARG A 301 -1.50 9.68 0.23
CA ARG A 301 -1.56 9.33 -1.19
C ARG A 301 -2.29 8.01 -1.37
N VAL A 302 -3.03 7.88 -2.48
CA VAL A 302 -3.75 6.64 -2.81
C VAL A 302 -2.93 5.82 -3.79
N LEU A 303 -2.55 4.61 -3.39
CA LEU A 303 -1.77 3.66 -4.19
C LEU A 303 -2.34 2.27 -4.06
N ALA A 304 -2.56 1.58 -5.19
CA ALA A 304 -3.14 0.24 -5.22
C ALA A 304 -4.44 0.11 -4.37
N GLY A 305 -5.22 1.20 -4.25
CA GLY A 305 -6.43 1.35 -3.42
C GLY A 305 -6.20 1.27 -1.89
N VAL A 306 -4.99 1.57 -1.44
CA VAL A 306 -4.63 1.92 -0.07
C VAL A 306 -4.49 3.43 -0.03
N ALA A 307 -5.15 4.09 0.91
CA ALA A 307 -4.87 5.48 1.23
C ALA A 307 -3.78 5.47 2.30
N LEU A 308 -2.56 5.74 1.89
CA LEU A 308 -1.38 5.72 2.74
C LEU A 308 -1.15 7.13 3.27
N ALA A 309 -1.37 7.33 4.56
CA ALA A 309 -1.01 8.54 5.28
C ALA A 309 0.49 8.54 5.61
N SER A 310 1.09 9.73 5.66
CA SER A 310 2.50 9.95 5.92
C SER A 310 2.67 10.56 7.31
N GLY A 311 3.23 9.80 8.25
CA GLY A 311 3.52 10.28 9.60
C GLY A 311 2.28 10.57 10.45
N ASP A 312 2.45 11.49 11.38
CA ASP A 312 1.38 11.98 12.26
C ASP A 312 0.44 12.95 11.51
N PRO A 313 -0.80 13.15 11.98
CA PRO A 313 -1.58 14.30 11.54
C PRO A 313 -0.82 15.61 11.82
N VAL A 314 -0.90 16.54 10.88
CA VAL A 314 -0.29 17.86 10.96
C VAL A 314 -1.23 18.81 11.71
N GLY A 315 -0.69 19.72 12.53
CA GLY A 315 -1.45 20.72 13.27
C GLY A 315 -1.77 20.32 14.71
N ASP A 316 -2.81 20.94 15.29
CA ASP A 316 -3.14 20.83 16.70
C ASP A 316 -3.49 19.38 17.11
N VAL A 317 -2.73 18.84 18.07
CA VAL A 317 -2.88 17.49 18.62
C VAL A 317 -4.30 17.25 19.17
N GLY A 318 -4.93 18.28 19.75
CA GLY A 318 -6.31 18.20 20.22
C GLY A 318 -7.33 18.00 19.10
N ALA A 319 -7.00 18.44 17.88
CA ALA A 319 -7.85 18.32 16.70
C ALA A 319 -7.58 17.05 15.86
N TRP A 320 -6.48 16.31 16.13
CA TRP A 320 -6.11 15.10 15.39
C TRP A 320 -7.24 14.07 15.26
N PRO A 321 -8.06 13.77 16.30
CA PRO A 321 -9.15 12.81 16.15
C PRO A 321 -10.13 13.19 15.02
N GLY A 322 -10.42 14.49 14.85
CA GLY A 322 -11.32 14.97 13.80
C GLY A 322 -10.73 14.82 12.39
N ALA A 323 -9.42 15.06 12.21
CA ALA A 323 -8.77 14.83 10.91
C ALA A 323 -8.66 13.34 10.58
N ILE A 324 -8.35 12.50 11.58
CA ILE A 324 -8.32 11.04 11.44
C ILE A 324 -9.69 10.49 11.06
N GLU A 325 -10.76 10.94 11.72
CA GLU A 325 -12.14 10.55 11.38
C GLU A 325 -12.49 10.95 9.95
N ALA A 326 -12.25 12.20 9.57
CA ALA A 326 -12.50 12.69 8.22
C ALA A 326 -11.72 11.88 7.17
N PHE A 327 -10.48 11.50 7.46
CA PHE A 327 -9.65 10.66 6.59
C PHE A 327 -10.20 9.23 6.47
N VAL A 328 -10.57 8.60 7.58
CA VAL A 328 -11.15 7.25 7.58
C VAL A 328 -12.48 7.24 6.82
N ASP A 329 -13.32 8.25 7.01
CA ASP A 329 -14.57 8.41 6.26
C ASP A 329 -14.31 8.60 4.77
N ASN A 330 -13.29 9.37 4.41
CA ASN A 330 -12.88 9.50 3.02
C ASN A 330 -12.43 8.16 2.43
N CYS A 331 -11.71 7.33 3.21
CA CYS A 331 -11.35 5.98 2.81
C CYS A 331 -12.59 5.10 2.58
N VAL A 332 -13.58 5.15 3.49
CA VAL A 332 -14.83 4.40 3.37
C VAL A 332 -15.61 4.84 2.12
N ARG A 333 -15.75 6.15 1.91
CA ARG A 333 -16.45 6.73 0.74
C ARG A 333 -15.79 6.37 -0.59
N ASN A 334 -14.51 6.03 -0.62
CA ASN A 334 -13.83 5.64 -1.86
C ASN A 334 -13.48 4.15 -1.94
N GLY A 335 -13.75 3.39 -0.88
CA GLY A 335 -13.40 1.96 -0.77
C GLY A 335 -11.89 1.73 -0.68
N TRP A 336 -11.16 2.67 -0.08
CA TRP A 336 -9.73 2.57 0.20
C TRP A 336 -9.48 1.88 1.53
N SER A 337 -8.36 1.17 1.63
CA SER A 337 -7.84 0.71 2.91
C SER A 337 -7.02 1.83 3.53
N PRO A 338 -7.37 2.35 4.72
CA PRO A 338 -6.51 3.32 5.42
C PRO A 338 -5.23 2.61 5.89
N ALA A 339 -4.09 3.26 5.74
CA ALA A 339 -2.82 2.84 6.33
C ALA A 339 -1.97 4.07 6.65
N VAL A 340 -1.02 3.94 7.57
CA VAL A 340 -0.11 5.03 7.96
C VAL A 340 1.31 4.50 7.97
N LEU A 341 2.25 5.28 7.45
CA LEU A 341 3.67 4.96 7.44
C LEU A 341 4.45 5.99 8.26
N GLY A 342 5.24 5.52 9.23
CA GLY A 342 6.22 6.36 9.94
C GLY A 342 5.66 7.28 11.02
N CYS A 343 4.45 7.01 11.53
CA CYS A 343 3.90 7.81 12.63
C CYS A 343 4.70 7.62 13.93
N SER A 344 4.72 8.66 14.76
CA SER A 344 5.32 8.63 16.10
C SER A 344 4.52 7.71 17.03
N GLU A 345 5.04 7.44 18.23
CA GLU A 345 4.26 6.74 19.26
C GLU A 345 2.95 7.47 19.58
N ARG A 346 2.99 8.80 19.70
CA ARG A 346 1.79 9.63 19.97
C ARG A 346 0.77 9.53 18.85
N GLY A 347 1.23 9.57 17.60
CA GLY A 347 0.39 9.35 16.42
C GLY A 347 -0.20 7.95 16.40
N ALA A 348 0.60 6.92 16.66
CA ALA A 348 0.15 5.53 16.71
C ALA A 348 -0.99 5.32 17.72
N VAL A 349 -0.92 5.97 18.90
CA VAL A 349 -2.02 5.97 19.88
C VAL A 349 -3.29 6.59 19.30
N ALA A 350 -3.19 7.73 18.61
CA ALA A 350 -4.34 8.39 17.99
C ALA A 350 -4.97 7.53 16.87
N TRP A 351 -4.14 6.92 16.02
CA TRP A 351 -4.56 6.02 14.96
C TRP A 351 -5.18 4.71 15.49
N ALA A 352 -4.66 4.18 16.61
CA ALA A 352 -5.19 2.98 17.26
C ALA A 352 -6.62 3.19 17.79
N LYS A 353 -6.92 4.38 18.33
CA LYS A 353 -8.29 4.77 18.73
C LYS A 353 -9.27 4.77 17.56
N ALA A 354 -8.79 5.03 16.34
CA ALA A 354 -9.60 4.93 15.12
C ALA A 354 -9.78 3.49 14.60
N GLY A 355 -9.18 2.49 15.26
CA GLY A 355 -9.32 1.07 14.97
C GLY A 355 -8.25 0.50 14.04
N LEU A 356 -7.08 1.14 13.94
CA LEU A 356 -5.92 0.59 13.25
C LEU A 356 -5.02 -0.18 14.23
N ASP A 357 -4.49 -1.31 13.78
CA ASP A 357 -3.44 -2.05 14.48
C ASP A 357 -2.09 -1.38 14.22
N ALA A 358 -1.22 -1.38 15.23
CA ALA A 358 0.12 -0.82 15.17
C ALA A 358 1.18 -1.90 15.00
N LEU A 359 2.18 -1.63 14.17
CA LEU A 359 3.38 -2.43 14.04
C LEU A 359 4.59 -1.51 14.01
N GLU A 360 5.50 -1.73 14.95
CA GLU A 360 6.72 -0.94 15.01
C GLU A 360 7.59 -1.21 13.78
N LEU A 361 8.00 -0.13 13.14
CA LEU A 361 8.75 -0.14 11.89
C LEU A 361 10.26 -0.11 12.18
N GLY A 362 10.69 0.59 13.24
CA GLY A 362 12.09 0.86 13.57
C GLY A 362 12.22 2.11 14.43
N ASP A 363 13.37 2.78 14.35
CA ASP A 363 13.62 4.00 15.11
C ASP A 363 14.23 5.13 14.26
N GLU A 364 13.82 6.35 14.57
CA GLU A 364 14.40 7.59 14.07
C GLU A 364 15.58 8.01 14.94
N ALA A 365 16.64 8.51 14.29
CA ALA A 365 17.83 9.02 14.96
C ALA A 365 17.72 10.54 15.14
N VAL A 366 17.54 11.00 16.38
CA VAL A 366 17.48 12.43 16.73
C VAL A 366 18.75 12.85 17.45
N LEU A 367 19.40 13.90 16.96
CA LEU A 367 20.54 14.56 17.59
C LEU A 367 20.06 15.81 18.33
N ASP A 368 20.55 16.00 19.55
CA ASP A 368 20.29 17.20 20.36
C ASP A 368 21.56 18.07 20.41
N ALA A 369 21.42 19.36 20.12
CA ALA A 369 22.51 20.31 20.04
C ALA A 369 23.23 20.53 21.39
N ALA A 370 22.53 20.37 22.51
CA ALA A 370 23.10 20.55 23.85
C ALA A 370 23.93 19.34 24.30
N THR A 371 23.63 18.14 23.78
CA THR A 371 24.33 16.91 24.16
C THR A 371 25.38 16.45 23.14
N PHE A 372 25.26 16.89 21.89
CA PHE A 372 26.18 16.52 20.84
C PHE A 372 27.57 17.13 21.06
N THR A 373 28.59 16.27 21.06
CA THR A 373 30.00 16.68 21.08
C THR A 373 30.83 15.71 20.26
N LEU A 374 31.89 16.20 19.61
CA LEU A 374 32.89 15.34 18.99
C LEU A 374 33.91 14.80 19.99
N ASP A 375 33.89 15.25 21.24
CA ASP A 375 34.84 14.86 22.27
C ASP A 375 34.54 13.49 22.88
N GLY A 376 35.53 12.97 23.60
CA GLY A 376 35.44 11.69 24.28
C GLY A 376 35.76 10.47 23.42
N ARG A 377 35.84 9.33 24.10
CA ARG A 377 36.21 8.03 23.50
C ARG A 377 35.14 7.51 22.51
N PRO A 378 33.83 7.59 22.81
CA PRO A 378 32.80 7.06 21.90
C PRO A 378 32.77 7.76 20.53
N MET A 379 33.06 9.06 20.48
CA MET A 379 33.04 9.88 19.25
C MET A 379 34.36 9.87 18.47
N ARG A 380 35.36 9.09 18.91
CA ARG A 380 36.70 9.03 18.29
C ARG A 380 36.62 8.71 16.79
N GLY A 381 35.74 7.81 16.38
CA GLY A 381 35.60 7.42 14.96
C GLY A 381 35.11 8.59 14.09
N VAL A 382 34.07 9.29 14.53
CA VAL A 382 33.54 10.47 13.84
C VAL A 382 34.58 11.58 13.82
N ARG A 383 35.19 11.92 14.97
CA ARG A 383 36.23 12.95 15.08
C ARG A 383 37.43 12.67 14.16
N GLN A 384 37.88 11.42 14.08
CA GLN A 384 38.97 11.03 13.18
C GLN A 384 38.58 11.17 11.70
N ALA A 385 37.33 10.87 11.35
CA ALA A 385 36.81 11.07 9.99
C ALA A 385 36.78 12.56 9.62
N VAL A 386 36.19 13.40 10.49
CA VAL A 386 36.12 14.86 10.32
C VAL A 386 37.52 15.46 10.16
N ASN A 387 38.44 15.18 11.10
CA ASN A 387 39.80 15.72 11.04
C ASN A 387 40.58 15.23 9.81
N ARG A 388 40.27 14.03 9.30
CA ARG A 388 40.88 13.52 8.06
C ARG A 388 40.37 14.30 6.84
N MET A 389 39.07 14.57 6.76
CA MET A 389 38.48 15.34 5.66
C MET A 389 39.02 16.78 5.65
N GLN A 390 39.04 17.44 6.81
CA GLN A 390 39.60 18.80 6.93
C GLN A 390 41.09 18.85 6.53
N ARG A 391 41.91 17.86 6.95
CA ARG A 391 43.31 17.76 6.51
C ARG A 391 43.48 17.49 5.01
N ALA A 392 42.48 16.89 4.38
CA ALA A 392 42.46 16.61 2.95
C ALA A 392 41.85 17.77 2.13
N GLY A 393 41.69 18.96 2.72
CA GLY A 393 41.21 20.16 2.01
C GLY A 393 39.69 20.25 1.88
N HIS A 394 38.93 19.37 2.52
CA HIS A 394 37.48 19.48 2.53
C HIS A 394 37.01 20.59 3.47
N THR A 395 36.12 21.42 2.98
CA THR A 395 35.42 22.46 3.74
C THR A 395 33.92 22.21 3.64
N ALA A 396 33.15 22.63 4.64
CA ALA A 396 31.70 22.56 4.58
C ALA A 396 31.08 23.91 4.93
N THR A 397 29.96 24.23 4.27
CA THR A 397 29.21 25.46 4.50
C THR A 397 27.77 25.14 4.85
N VAL A 398 27.20 25.90 5.79
CA VAL A 398 25.81 25.73 6.27
C VAL A 398 25.07 27.05 6.03
N ARG A 399 24.00 27.02 5.24
CA ARG A 399 23.21 28.20 4.87
C ARG A 399 21.71 27.86 4.81
N ARG A 400 20.83 28.85 5.00
CA ARG A 400 19.40 28.66 4.70
C ARG A 400 19.20 28.82 3.19
N LEU A 401 18.20 28.15 2.63
CA LEU A 401 17.86 28.29 1.22
C LEU A 401 17.43 29.72 0.86
N SER A 402 16.90 30.48 1.83
CA SER A 402 16.63 31.92 1.71
C SER A 402 17.87 32.76 1.41
N ASP A 403 19.05 32.27 1.77
CA ASP A 403 20.32 33.00 1.62
C ASP A 403 20.97 32.77 0.24
N LEU A 404 20.42 31.85 -0.55
CA LEU A 404 20.95 31.48 -1.87
C LEU A 404 20.23 32.27 -2.98
N GLY A 405 21.01 32.72 -3.97
CA GLY A 405 20.47 33.27 -5.21
C GLY A 405 19.74 32.22 -6.05
N THR A 406 18.98 32.66 -7.05
CA THR A 406 18.26 31.73 -7.96
C THR A 406 19.24 30.82 -8.72
N ASP A 407 20.30 31.37 -9.30
CA ASP A 407 21.30 30.61 -10.07
C ASP A 407 22.00 29.53 -9.20
N GLU A 408 22.31 29.87 -7.95
CA GLU A 408 22.94 28.94 -7.01
C GLU A 408 21.99 27.79 -6.63
N ARG A 409 20.70 28.07 -6.43
CA ARG A 409 19.68 27.04 -6.18
C ARG A 409 19.52 26.10 -7.37
N GLU A 410 19.49 26.64 -8.58
CA GLU A 410 19.43 25.83 -9.81
C GLU A 410 20.67 24.94 -9.96
N GLU A 411 21.86 25.47 -9.67
CA GLU A 411 23.10 24.68 -9.71
C GLU A 411 23.08 23.53 -8.69
N VAL A 412 22.64 23.82 -7.47
CA VAL A 412 22.47 22.83 -6.40
C VAL A 412 21.47 21.74 -6.81
N ALA A 413 20.31 22.13 -7.33
CA ALA A 413 19.27 21.19 -7.78
C ALA A 413 19.78 20.31 -8.94
N ALA A 414 20.47 20.90 -9.91
CA ALA A 414 21.08 20.17 -11.02
C ALA A 414 22.17 19.19 -10.54
N ARG A 415 22.96 19.59 -9.54
CA ARG A 415 23.99 18.74 -8.94
C ARG A 415 23.39 17.57 -8.18
N ALA A 416 22.35 17.83 -7.39
CA ALA A 416 21.61 16.79 -6.69
C ALA A 416 21.02 15.76 -7.66
N LEU A 417 20.52 16.19 -8.82
CA LEU A 417 20.04 15.30 -9.87
C LEU A 417 21.16 14.42 -10.45
N ARG A 418 22.36 14.96 -10.66
CA ARG A 418 23.53 14.21 -11.19
C ARG A 418 24.08 13.18 -10.22
N TRP A 419 24.14 13.51 -8.93
CA TRP A 419 24.65 12.60 -7.89
C TRP A 419 23.64 11.54 -7.47
N ARG A 420 22.39 11.62 -7.96
CA ARG A 420 21.35 10.67 -7.64
C ARG A 420 21.56 9.36 -8.39
N ASP A 421 21.48 8.25 -7.66
CA ASP A 421 21.45 6.91 -8.24
C ASP A 421 20.00 6.55 -8.64
N GLY A 422 19.66 6.75 -9.92
CA GLY A 422 18.37 6.39 -10.54
C GLY A 422 17.46 7.55 -11.02
N GLU A 423 16.44 7.22 -11.81
CA GLU A 423 15.56 8.19 -12.49
C GLU A 423 14.49 8.85 -11.60
N THR A 424 14.16 8.28 -10.44
CA THR A 424 13.11 8.82 -9.53
C THR A 424 13.68 9.08 -8.14
N GLU A 425 13.33 10.23 -7.55
CA GLU A 425 13.67 10.52 -6.17
C GLU A 425 12.91 9.56 -5.26
N ARG A 426 13.66 8.73 -4.54
CA ARG A 426 13.12 7.78 -3.57
C ARG A 426 12.56 8.56 -2.39
N GLY A 427 11.44 8.10 -1.84
CA GLY A 427 10.85 8.69 -0.64
C GLY A 427 9.36 9.01 -0.77
N PHE A 428 8.61 8.78 0.30
CA PHE A 428 7.24 9.26 0.50
C PHE A 428 7.09 9.86 1.89
N SER A 429 7.46 9.11 2.92
CA SER A 429 7.39 9.57 4.31
C SER A 429 8.60 10.42 4.74
N MET A 430 9.65 10.44 3.92
CA MET A 430 11.00 10.86 4.32
C MET A 430 11.74 11.72 3.30
N ALA A 431 11.09 12.06 2.18
CA ALA A 431 11.68 12.95 1.17
C ALA A 431 10.62 13.88 0.57
N LEU A 432 10.98 15.13 0.31
CA LEU A 432 10.14 16.11 -0.36
C LEU A 432 10.07 15.94 -1.88
N SER A 433 10.98 15.14 -2.45
CA SER A 433 11.12 14.95 -3.89
C SER A 433 11.40 16.26 -4.66
N ARG A 434 12.14 17.17 -4.03
CA ARG A 434 12.64 18.44 -4.60
C ARG A 434 13.83 18.93 -3.77
N VAL A 435 14.82 19.52 -4.43
CA VAL A 435 16.06 20.03 -3.81
C VAL A 435 16.25 21.48 -4.19
N ALA A 436 16.65 22.30 -3.22
CA ALA A 436 16.85 23.74 -3.35
C ALA A 436 15.63 24.49 -3.92
N ASP A 437 14.42 23.99 -3.63
CA ASP A 437 13.18 24.55 -4.18
C ASP A 437 12.81 25.87 -3.47
N PRO A 438 12.43 26.93 -4.21
CA PRO A 438 12.03 28.20 -3.62
C PRO A 438 10.81 28.10 -2.70
N ASP A 439 10.01 27.04 -2.79
CA ASP A 439 8.85 26.79 -1.93
C ASP A 439 9.22 26.43 -0.47
N ASP A 440 10.51 26.22 -0.18
CA ASP A 440 11.05 25.82 1.14
C ASP A 440 12.19 26.73 1.62
N PRO A 441 11.96 28.06 1.75
CA PRO A 441 13.03 29.03 2.05
C PRO A 441 13.75 28.78 3.38
N ASP A 442 13.05 28.20 4.36
CA ASP A 442 13.60 27.92 5.69
C ASP A 442 14.39 26.62 5.77
N ALA A 443 14.43 25.83 4.68
CA ALA A 443 15.27 24.64 4.63
C ALA A 443 16.76 25.03 4.71
N VAL A 444 17.55 24.15 5.31
CA VAL A 444 18.98 24.33 5.53
C VAL A 444 19.75 23.46 4.57
N LEU A 445 20.67 24.08 3.84
CA LEU A 445 21.61 23.41 2.95
C LEU A 445 22.98 23.32 3.61
N VAL A 446 23.55 22.12 3.59
CA VAL A 446 24.94 21.88 3.99
C VAL A 446 25.68 21.36 2.76
N THR A 447 26.67 22.10 2.27
CA THR A 447 27.50 21.66 1.15
C THR A 447 28.91 21.36 1.63
N ALA A 448 29.55 20.38 1.00
CA ALA A 448 30.97 20.10 1.18
C ALA A 448 31.68 20.28 -0.16
N ASP A 449 32.85 20.90 -0.08
CA ASP A 449 33.71 21.23 -1.22
C ASP A 449 35.15 20.82 -0.90
N ARG A 450 35.83 20.22 -1.89
CA ARG A 450 37.27 19.96 -1.86
C ARG A 450 37.94 20.87 -2.88
N ASP A 451 38.74 21.83 -2.42
CA ASP A 451 39.46 22.77 -3.28
C ASP A 451 38.57 23.46 -4.34
N GLY A 452 37.35 23.85 -3.94
CA GLY A 452 36.36 24.49 -4.81
C GLY A 452 35.55 23.52 -5.70
N THR A 453 35.75 22.21 -5.54
CA THR A 453 34.93 21.19 -6.21
C THR A 453 33.89 20.62 -5.22
N PRO A 454 32.59 20.80 -5.47
CA PRO A 454 31.53 20.24 -4.64
C PRO A 454 31.63 18.72 -4.60
N CYS A 455 31.55 18.13 -3.40
CA CYS A 455 31.67 16.69 -3.20
C CYS A 455 30.56 16.09 -2.32
N GLY A 456 29.81 16.91 -1.59
CA GLY A 456 28.73 16.44 -0.71
C GLY A 456 27.64 17.49 -0.46
N LEU A 457 26.43 17.02 -0.17
CA LEU A 457 25.28 17.87 0.07
C LEU A 457 24.27 17.22 1.03
N LEU A 458 23.83 17.96 2.05
CA LEU A 458 22.65 17.68 2.85
C LEU A 458 21.61 18.77 2.65
N GLN A 459 20.34 18.39 2.51
CA GLN A 459 19.20 19.29 2.65
C GLN A 459 18.40 18.86 3.88
N LEU A 460 18.09 19.81 4.75
CA LEU A 460 17.24 19.61 5.91
C LEU A 460 16.05 20.54 5.87
N VAL A 461 14.88 20.00 6.20
CA VAL A 461 13.61 20.73 6.21
C VAL A 461 13.23 21.13 7.64
N PRO A 462 12.45 22.21 7.81
CA PRO A 462 12.01 22.65 9.13
C PRO A 462 11.22 21.58 9.89
N TRP A 463 11.51 21.43 11.19
CA TRP A 463 10.69 20.68 12.14
C TRP A 463 10.26 21.63 13.26
N GLY A 464 9.09 22.25 13.08
CA GLY A 464 8.62 23.30 13.97
C GLY A 464 9.59 24.50 13.99
N PRO A 465 9.65 25.26 15.09
CA PRO A 465 10.47 26.47 15.19
C PRO A 465 11.94 26.19 15.54
N ASP A 466 12.26 25.01 16.08
CA ASP A 466 13.56 24.73 16.71
C ASP A 466 14.20 23.41 16.26
N GLY A 467 13.65 22.77 15.23
CA GLY A 467 14.11 21.49 14.73
C GLY A 467 14.41 21.50 13.23
N LEU A 468 15.24 20.55 12.80
CA LEU A 468 15.45 20.22 11.39
C LEU A 468 15.26 18.72 11.18
N SER A 469 14.78 18.32 10.00
CA SER A 469 14.70 16.91 9.59
C SER A 469 15.46 16.70 8.28
N LEU A 470 16.29 15.68 8.22
CA LEU A 470 17.06 15.33 7.04
C LEU A 470 16.12 14.88 5.90
N ASP A 471 16.19 15.59 4.78
CA ASP A 471 15.42 15.31 3.57
C ASP A 471 16.30 14.61 2.53
N VAL A 472 17.45 15.21 2.21
CA VAL A 472 18.37 14.70 1.20
C VAL A 472 19.78 14.61 1.77
N MET A 473 20.46 13.49 1.47
CA MET A 473 21.87 13.27 1.78
C MET A 473 22.55 12.65 0.56
N LEU A 474 23.33 13.45 -0.16
CA LEU A 474 23.99 13.09 -1.40
C LEU A 474 25.49 13.36 -1.31
N ARG A 475 26.28 12.57 -2.05
CA ARG A 475 27.71 12.78 -2.24
C ARG A 475 28.10 12.42 -3.67
N ALA A 476 29.15 13.05 -4.17
CA ALA A 476 29.72 12.68 -5.46
C ALA A 476 30.20 11.23 -5.45
N ALA A 477 30.20 10.57 -6.61
CA ALA A 477 30.60 9.16 -6.73
C ALA A 477 32.07 8.94 -6.32
N ASP A 478 32.92 9.94 -6.55
CA ASP A 478 34.34 10.01 -6.23
C ASP A 478 34.63 10.71 -4.88
N ALA A 479 33.58 11.02 -4.10
CA ALA A 479 33.74 11.68 -2.80
C ALA A 479 34.48 10.78 -1.79
N ASP A 480 35.42 11.39 -1.07
CA ASP A 480 36.22 10.72 -0.04
C ASP A 480 35.34 10.16 1.09
N ASN A 481 35.72 9.01 1.64
CA ASN A 481 35.01 8.42 2.77
C ASN A 481 35.17 9.31 4.01
N GLY A 482 34.06 9.82 4.54
CA GLY A 482 34.03 10.75 5.67
C GLY A 482 33.30 12.06 5.38
N VAL A 483 32.94 12.36 4.12
CA VAL A 483 32.25 13.60 3.74
C VAL A 483 30.92 13.75 4.48
N ASN A 484 30.13 12.68 4.64
CA ASN A 484 28.87 12.76 5.37
C ASN A 484 29.09 12.99 6.88
N GLU A 485 30.11 12.38 7.47
CA GLU A 485 30.52 12.68 8.85
C GLU A 485 30.93 14.15 9.04
N LEU A 486 31.66 14.74 8.08
CA LEU A 486 32.00 16.17 8.06
C LEU A 486 30.74 17.03 7.99
N LEU A 487 29.87 16.79 7.02
CA LEU A 487 28.64 17.56 6.81
C LEU A 487 27.75 17.57 8.06
N ILE A 488 27.54 16.41 8.69
CA ILE A 488 26.73 16.31 9.92
C ILE A 488 27.43 17.02 11.09
N ALA A 489 28.75 16.89 11.24
CA ALA A 489 29.48 17.55 12.31
C ALA A 489 29.43 19.09 12.19
N GLU A 490 29.63 19.61 10.99
CA GLU A 490 29.57 21.05 10.71
C GLU A 490 28.13 21.60 10.86
N LEU A 491 27.12 20.82 10.46
CA LEU A 491 25.72 21.14 10.74
C LEU A 491 25.48 21.28 12.24
N MET A 492 25.88 20.29 13.04
CA MET A 492 25.68 20.30 14.50
C MET A 492 26.39 21.49 15.15
N ALA A 493 27.57 21.87 14.67
CA ALA A 493 28.30 23.04 15.15
C ALA A 493 27.61 24.37 14.79
N ALA A 494 26.87 24.41 13.68
CA ALA A 494 26.16 25.61 13.21
C ALA A 494 24.78 25.81 13.86
N LEU A 495 24.18 24.79 14.48
CA LEU A 495 22.80 24.86 15.01
C LEU A 495 22.52 26.04 15.95
N PRO A 496 23.42 26.42 16.89
CA PRO A 496 23.17 27.56 17.76
C PRO A 496 22.97 28.88 17.00
N ARG A 497 23.70 29.07 15.88
CA ARG A 497 23.56 30.26 15.02
C ARG A 497 22.26 30.23 14.22
N LEU A 498 21.75 29.05 13.93
CA LEU A 498 20.49 28.84 13.21
C LEU A 498 19.26 28.90 14.14
N GLY A 499 19.45 28.96 15.46
CA GLY A 499 18.35 28.87 16.43
C GLY A 499 17.73 27.47 16.54
N VAL A 500 18.47 26.43 16.12
CA VAL A 500 18.00 25.04 16.08
C VAL A 500 18.55 24.29 17.29
N ARG A 501 17.73 23.43 17.88
CA ARG A 501 18.07 22.62 19.07
C ARG A 501 18.17 21.13 18.76
N ARG A 502 17.48 20.65 17.73
CA ARG A 502 17.35 19.22 17.43
C ARG A 502 17.38 18.95 15.93
N VAL A 503 18.00 17.85 15.55
CA VAL A 503 18.09 17.41 14.16
C VAL A 503 17.70 15.94 14.06
N SER A 504 16.69 15.63 13.26
CA SER A 504 16.43 14.26 12.84
C SER A 504 17.33 13.91 11.67
N LEU A 505 18.12 12.83 11.81
CA LEU A 505 18.83 12.18 10.70
C LEU A 505 17.94 11.19 9.95
N ASN A 506 16.62 11.37 10.08
CA ASN A 506 15.59 10.53 9.53
C ASN A 506 15.64 9.09 10.09
N PHE A 507 14.87 8.20 9.49
CA PHE A 507 14.51 6.93 10.07
C PHE A 507 15.35 5.76 9.56
N ALA A 508 15.82 4.92 10.49
CA ALA A 508 16.37 3.62 10.18
C ALA A 508 15.29 2.55 10.42
N VAL A 509 14.75 2.01 9.33
CA VAL A 509 13.87 0.84 9.38
C VAL A 509 14.62 -0.28 10.12
N PHE A 510 13.96 -1.12 10.94
CA PHE A 510 14.45 -2.43 11.45
C PHE A 510 15.22 -2.60 12.79
N ARG A 511 15.28 -1.66 13.75
CA ARG A 511 15.84 -2.05 15.07
C ARG A 511 14.99 -3.11 15.80
N SER A 512 13.68 -2.88 15.87
CA SER A 512 12.81 -3.60 16.81
C SER A 512 12.37 -5.00 16.36
N ALA A 513 12.53 -5.33 15.07
CA ALA A 513 12.26 -6.66 14.53
C ALA A 513 13.41 -7.64 14.77
N LEU A 514 14.65 -7.15 14.88
CA LEU A 514 15.82 -7.96 15.22
C LEU A 514 15.91 -8.21 16.74
N GLU A 515 15.65 -7.21 17.59
CA GLU A 515 15.73 -7.40 19.05
C GLU A 515 14.54 -8.20 19.66
N ARG A 516 13.33 -8.14 19.06
CA ARG A 516 12.15 -8.87 19.57
C ARG A 516 11.84 -10.19 18.86
N GLY A 517 12.49 -10.47 17.73
CA GLY A 517 12.37 -11.77 17.07
C GLY A 517 12.92 -12.93 17.91
N GLU A 518 13.71 -12.63 18.95
CA GLU A 518 14.39 -13.61 19.80
C GLU A 518 13.90 -13.64 21.26
N ARG A 519 12.94 -12.77 21.66
CA ARG A 519 12.32 -12.86 22.99
C ARG A 519 11.05 -13.72 22.94
N ILE A 520 11.02 -14.72 23.82
CA ILE A 520 9.93 -15.68 24.04
C ILE A 520 8.61 -14.91 24.24
N GLY A 521 7.69 -14.95 23.25
CA GLY A 521 6.39 -14.27 23.31
C GLY A 521 5.87 -13.62 22.02
N ALA A 522 6.65 -13.55 20.94
CA ALA A 522 6.21 -12.92 19.69
C ALA A 522 5.07 -13.70 19.00
N GLY A 523 3.88 -13.07 18.90
CA GLY A 523 2.72 -13.63 18.22
C GLY A 523 2.98 -13.98 16.74
N PRO A 524 2.12 -14.80 16.08
CA PRO A 524 2.31 -15.26 14.70
C PRO A 524 2.57 -14.12 13.70
N VAL A 525 1.95 -12.96 13.92
CA VAL A 525 2.09 -11.76 13.08
C VAL A 525 3.51 -11.20 13.12
N ALA A 526 4.08 -11.05 14.33
CA ALA A 526 5.44 -10.55 14.51
C ALA A 526 6.49 -11.50 13.91
N ARG A 527 6.25 -12.81 13.96
CA ARG A 527 7.13 -13.82 13.34
C ARG A 527 7.10 -13.78 11.82
N SER A 528 5.90 -13.69 11.22
CA SER A 528 5.75 -13.54 9.76
C SER A 528 6.33 -12.22 9.27
N TRP A 529 6.11 -11.14 10.04
CA TRP A 529 6.73 -9.84 9.78
C TRP A 529 8.24 -9.95 9.81
N ALA A 530 8.84 -10.47 10.89
CA ALA A 530 10.28 -10.66 11.02
C ALA A 530 10.89 -11.51 9.89
N ARG A 531 10.19 -12.56 9.41
CA ARG A 531 10.66 -13.36 8.26
C ARG A 531 10.62 -12.58 6.94
N LEU A 532 9.54 -11.85 6.68
CA LEU A 532 9.36 -11.05 5.47
C LEU A 532 10.35 -9.87 5.43
N LEU A 533 10.58 -9.29 6.60
CA LEU A 533 11.59 -8.29 6.89
C LEU A 533 13.02 -8.79 6.61
N ARG A 534 13.38 -10.01 7.03
CA ARG A 534 14.69 -10.63 6.70
C ARG A 534 14.86 -10.94 5.20
N LEU A 535 13.77 -11.26 4.52
CA LEU A 535 13.78 -11.50 3.07
C LEU A 535 14.05 -10.21 2.31
N ALA A 536 13.48 -9.10 2.80
CA ALA A 536 13.65 -7.79 2.20
C ALA A 536 14.97 -7.11 2.61
N SER A 537 15.53 -7.41 3.79
CA SER A 537 16.88 -6.95 4.19
C SER A 537 18.00 -7.51 3.29
N ARG A 538 17.77 -8.64 2.60
CA ARG A 538 18.70 -9.16 1.59
C ARG A 538 18.83 -8.25 0.36
N TRP A 539 17.86 -7.36 0.15
CA TRP A 539 17.80 -6.39 -0.95
C TRP A 539 18.07 -4.96 -0.48
N TRP A 540 18.28 -4.73 0.82
CA TRP A 540 18.33 -3.39 1.41
C TRP A 540 19.57 -3.16 2.32
N GLN A 541 20.34 -2.10 2.06
CA GLN A 541 21.47 -1.59 2.86
C GLN A 541 21.05 -0.93 4.20
N ILE A 542 20.10 -1.54 4.91
CA ILE A 542 19.46 -0.94 6.09
C ILE A 542 20.37 -0.98 7.33
N ASP A 543 21.13 -2.07 7.48
CA ASP A 543 22.09 -2.24 8.56
C ASP A 543 23.24 -1.22 8.47
N SER A 544 23.66 -0.84 7.26
CA SER A 544 24.66 0.22 7.09
C SER A 544 24.16 1.61 7.48
N LEU A 545 22.90 1.94 7.21
CA LEU A 545 22.33 3.25 7.61
C LEU A 545 22.17 3.34 9.13
N TYR A 546 21.67 2.27 9.76
CA TYR A 546 21.61 2.20 11.22
C TYR A 546 23.00 2.36 11.86
N ARG A 547 23.98 1.58 11.42
CA ARG A 547 25.36 1.67 11.93
C ARG A 547 25.98 3.03 11.68
N PHE A 548 25.65 3.69 10.56
CA PHE A 548 26.10 5.04 10.28
C PHE A 548 25.53 6.05 11.28
N ASN A 549 24.20 6.09 11.46
CA ASN A 549 23.54 7.00 12.40
C ASN A 549 23.98 6.74 13.85
N ALA A 550 24.17 5.47 14.23
CA ALA A 550 24.62 5.09 15.57
C ALA A 550 25.98 5.68 15.95
N LYS A 551 26.85 6.04 14.98
CA LYS A 551 28.15 6.70 15.24
C LYS A 551 27.99 8.04 15.95
N PHE A 552 26.88 8.73 15.71
CA PHE A 552 26.59 10.06 16.24
C PHE A 552 25.87 10.03 17.59
N ARG A 553 25.61 8.83 18.14
CA ARG A 553 24.91 8.61 19.41
C ARG A 553 23.56 9.34 19.53
N PRO A 554 22.64 9.13 18.57
CA PRO A 554 21.34 9.77 18.60
C PRO A 554 20.47 9.23 19.75
N GLU A 555 19.50 10.04 20.14
CA GLU A 555 18.29 9.56 20.79
C GLU A 555 17.43 8.82 19.77
N TRP A 556 16.98 7.62 20.14
CA TRP A 556 16.18 6.77 19.25
C TRP A 556 14.69 6.94 19.57
N SER A 557 13.92 7.41 18.58
CA SER A 557 12.47 7.59 18.68
C SER A 557 11.72 6.54 17.84
N PRO A 558 10.85 5.71 18.42
CA PRO A 558 10.20 4.62 17.70
C PRO A 558 9.17 5.14 16.68
N ARG A 559 9.13 4.50 15.51
CA ARG A 559 8.15 4.79 14.45
C ARG A 559 7.31 3.57 14.12
N TYR A 560 6.06 3.81 13.71
CA TYR A 560 5.05 2.77 13.53
C TYR A 560 4.39 2.82 12.15
N VAL A 561 4.01 1.63 11.67
CA VAL A 561 3.05 1.43 10.58
C VAL A 561 1.70 1.10 11.18
N MET A 562 0.66 1.80 10.71
CA MET A 562 -0.72 1.53 11.12
C MET A 562 -1.49 0.88 9.96
N PHE A 563 -2.25 -0.17 10.27
CA PHE A 563 -2.99 -0.95 9.27
C PHE A 563 -4.31 -1.47 9.86
N PRO A 564 -5.35 -1.74 9.05
CA PRO A 564 -6.67 -2.04 9.59
C PRO A 564 -6.84 -3.50 10.02
N SER A 565 -6.03 -4.40 9.45
CA SER A 565 -5.97 -5.82 9.84
C SER A 565 -4.80 -6.52 9.16
N VAL A 566 -4.29 -7.59 9.77
CA VAL A 566 -3.15 -8.40 9.27
C VAL A 566 -3.31 -8.84 7.81
N ARG A 567 -4.53 -9.17 7.38
CA ARG A 567 -4.82 -9.61 6.00
C ARG A 567 -4.63 -8.53 4.93
N GLU A 568 -4.62 -7.25 5.30
CA GLU A 568 -4.36 -6.13 4.38
C GLU A 568 -2.86 -5.78 4.33
N LEU A 569 -2.02 -6.31 5.24
CA LEU A 569 -0.58 -6.03 5.28
C LEU A 569 0.14 -6.24 3.94
N PRO A 570 -0.06 -7.36 3.19
CA PRO A 570 0.65 -7.54 1.92
C PRO A 570 0.38 -6.41 0.91
N ARG A 571 -0.84 -5.86 0.96
CA ARG A 571 -1.26 -4.78 0.08
C ARG A 571 -0.78 -3.42 0.56
N VAL A 572 -0.79 -3.18 1.88
CA VAL A 572 -0.17 -2.00 2.49
C VAL A 572 1.33 -1.98 2.14
N MET A 573 2.00 -3.12 2.20
CA MET A 573 3.41 -3.24 1.81
C MET A 573 3.64 -2.89 0.34
N LEU A 574 2.81 -3.41 -0.58
CA LEU A 574 2.91 -3.02 -1.98
C LEU A 574 2.76 -1.49 -2.16
N ALA A 575 1.83 -0.88 -1.43
CA ALA A 575 1.62 0.57 -1.47
C ALA A 575 2.82 1.34 -0.88
N VAL A 576 3.41 0.86 0.22
CA VAL A 576 4.61 1.47 0.84
C VAL A 576 5.80 1.39 -0.10
N LEU A 577 6.07 0.23 -0.71
CA LEU A 577 7.16 0.07 -1.67
C LEU A 577 6.99 1.01 -2.87
N GLU A 578 5.77 1.09 -3.42
CA GLU A 578 5.46 1.98 -4.55
C GLU A 578 5.55 3.46 -4.17
N ALA A 579 5.17 3.81 -2.94
CA ALA A 579 5.25 5.18 -2.43
C ALA A 579 6.70 5.64 -2.24
N GLU A 580 7.51 4.81 -1.57
CA GLU A 580 8.91 5.11 -1.26
C GLU A 580 9.86 4.97 -2.47
N GLY A 581 9.35 4.50 -3.62
CA GLY A 581 10.16 4.36 -4.85
C GLY A 581 11.07 3.12 -4.86
N PHE A 582 10.82 2.13 -4.00
CA PHE A 582 11.56 0.85 -3.94
C PHE A 582 11.05 -0.21 -4.94
N GLY A 583 10.27 0.20 -5.93
CA GLY A 583 9.55 -0.68 -6.84
C GLY A 583 8.08 -0.81 -6.49
N GLY A 584 7.35 -1.69 -7.16
CA GLY A 584 5.90 -1.80 -7.02
C GLY A 584 5.29 -2.39 -8.28
N ARG A 585 4.15 -1.85 -8.71
CA ARG A 585 3.57 -2.24 -10.01
C ARG A 585 4.53 -1.86 -11.15
N PRO A 586 4.82 -2.76 -12.11
CA PRO A 586 5.76 -2.47 -13.18
C PRO A 586 5.33 -1.24 -14.01
N PRO A 587 6.26 -0.44 -14.56
CA PRO A 587 5.94 0.80 -15.29
C PRO A 587 4.98 0.57 -16.47
N ALA A 588 5.06 -0.59 -17.13
CA ALA A 588 4.13 -0.99 -18.17
C ALA A 588 2.70 -1.17 -17.64
N LEU A 589 2.55 -1.81 -16.48
CA LEU A 589 1.27 -1.96 -15.79
C LEU A 589 0.74 -0.61 -15.30
N LEU A 590 1.59 0.26 -14.74
CA LEU A 590 1.18 1.60 -14.33
C LEU A 590 0.70 2.45 -15.52
N ARG A 591 1.38 2.37 -16.67
CA ARG A 591 0.94 3.01 -17.93
C ARG A 591 -0.40 2.44 -18.41
N ALA A 592 -0.57 1.12 -18.38
CA ALA A 592 -1.83 0.46 -18.74
C ALA A 592 -2.98 0.79 -17.76
N LEU A 593 -2.67 1.03 -16.49
CA LEU A 593 -3.65 1.36 -15.46
C LEU A 593 -4.02 2.86 -15.40
N ARG A 594 -3.18 3.74 -15.97
CA ARG A 594 -3.36 5.20 -16.06
C ARG A 594 -4.01 5.66 -17.38
N ARG A 595 -3.86 4.89 -18.46
CA ARG A 595 -4.69 4.97 -19.67
C ARG A 595 -6.04 4.29 -19.44
#